data_AF-M1EH21-F1
#
_entry.id   AF-M1EH21-F1
#
_cell.length_a   1.000
_cell.length_b   1.000
_cell.length_c   1.000
_cell.angle_alpha   90.00
_cell.angle_beta   90.00
_cell.angle_gamma   90.00
#
_symmetry.space_group_name_H-M   'P 1'
#
loop_
_entity.id
_entity.type
_entity.pdbx_description
1 polymer ?
#
loop_
_entity_poly.entity_id
_entity_poly.type
_entity_poly.pdbx_seq_one_letter_code
_entity_poly.pdbx_strand_id
1 'polypeptide(L)'
;VDSTPPPVHTPTLRKKACPGSTGFPAKRKTHQFFVKSFTTPTRCHQCTSLMVGLIRQGCSCEVCGFSCHITCVNKAPTACPVPVPPEQTKGPLGIDPQKGIGTAYEGHVRIPKPAGVKKGWQRALAVVCDFKLFLYDVAEGKASQPSVVVSQVIDMRDEEFSVSSVLASDVIHASRKDIPCIFRVTASQLSASDSRCSVLMLAESESERNKWVGVLSELHKILKKNKFRDRSVYVPKEAYDSTLPLIKTTQAAAIIDHERIALGNEEGLFVVHVTKDEIIRVGDNKKIHQIELIPNDQLVAVISGRNRHVRLFPMSAFDGRETDFYKLAETKGCQSITSGKVCHGALTCLCVAMKRQVLCYELFQSKTRHRKFKEIQVPYNVQWMAIFSEQLCVGFQSGFLRYPLNGDGSPYSMLHSNDHTLSFIAHQPMDAICAVEISSKEYLLCFNSIGIYTDCQGRRSRQQELMWPANPSSCCYNAPYLSVYSENAVDVFDVNSMEWIQTLPLKKVRPLNSEGSLNLLGLETIRLIYFKNKMAEGDELVVPETSDNSRKQMVRNINNKRRFSFRVPEEERMQQR
;
A
#
# COMPACT_ATOMS: atom_id res chain seq x y z
N VAL A 1 19.23 24.43 37.06
CA VAL A 1 19.46 25.15 35.80
C VAL A 1 18.66 24.40 34.75
N ASP A 2 17.36 24.64 34.79
CA ASP A 2 16.32 24.00 33.98
C ASP A 2 15.85 25.01 32.95
N SER A 3 15.83 24.61 31.68
CA SER A 3 15.21 25.40 30.62
C SER A 3 14.42 24.46 29.72
N THR A 4 13.16 24.26 30.12
CA THR A 4 12.10 23.67 29.31
C THR A 4 11.67 24.65 28.21
N PRO A 5 11.48 24.19 26.95
CA PRO A 5 10.88 25.02 25.90
C PRO A 5 9.35 25.07 26.07
N PRO A 6 8.67 26.14 25.61
CA PRO A 6 7.24 26.30 25.83
C PRO A 6 6.40 25.43 24.89
N PRO A 7 5.15 25.09 25.25
CA PRO A 7 4.26 24.33 24.39
C PRO A 7 3.76 25.20 23.23
N VAL A 8 3.87 24.69 22.00
CA VAL A 8 3.37 25.35 20.79
C VAL A 8 1.87 25.05 20.66
N HIS A 9 1.06 26.10 20.85
CA HIS A 9 -0.41 26.02 20.78
C HIS A 9 -0.93 25.80 19.35
N THR A 10 -1.79 24.79 19.20
CA THR A 10 -2.71 24.62 18.07
C THR A 10 -3.84 25.67 18.17
N PRO A 11 -4.10 26.53 17.17
CA PRO A 11 -5.13 27.54 17.32
C PRO A 11 -6.51 26.98 16.93
N THR A 12 -7.41 26.86 17.91
CA THR A 12 -8.87 26.85 17.69
C THR A 12 -9.57 27.84 18.64
N LEU A 13 -10.35 28.74 18.03
CA LEU A 13 -11.54 29.45 18.54
C LEU A 13 -11.44 30.70 19.48
N ARG A 14 -11.79 31.84 18.86
CA ARG A 14 -12.67 32.97 19.27
C ARG A 14 -12.59 33.57 20.69
N LYS A 15 -12.37 34.90 20.74
CA LYS A 15 -12.86 35.82 21.79
C LYS A 15 -13.56 37.05 21.18
N LYS A 16 -14.72 37.43 21.73
CA LYS A 16 -15.45 38.70 21.49
C LYS A 16 -15.31 39.61 22.73
N ALA A 17 -15.02 40.90 22.55
CA ALA A 17 -15.41 42.08 23.37
C ALA A 17 -14.82 43.35 22.70
N CYS A 18 -15.62 44.27 22.14
CA CYS A 18 -16.23 45.53 22.65
C CYS A 18 -15.48 46.80 22.14
N PRO A 19 -16.18 47.91 21.82
CA PRO A 19 -15.67 48.94 20.90
C PRO A 19 -15.11 50.19 21.61
N GLY A 20 -14.00 50.73 21.13
CA GLY A 20 -13.43 51.99 21.61
C GLY A 20 -12.29 52.53 20.74
N SER A 21 -12.63 53.57 19.95
CA SER A 21 -11.83 54.71 19.46
C SER A 21 -10.46 54.56 18.75
N THR A 22 -10.45 55.13 17.53
CA THR A 22 -9.43 55.96 16.85
C THR A 22 -8.01 55.42 16.54
N GLY A 23 -7.75 55.25 15.22
CA GLY A 23 -6.51 55.63 14.55
C GLY A 23 -5.27 54.74 14.72
N PHE A 24 -5.17 53.65 13.95
CA PHE A 24 -3.92 52.88 13.80
C PHE A 24 -3.70 52.49 12.32
N PRO A 25 -2.45 52.36 11.85
CA PRO A 25 -2.15 52.00 10.47
C PRO A 25 -2.79 50.66 10.13
N ALA A 26 -3.19 50.47 8.88
CA ALA A 26 -3.89 49.26 8.41
C ALA A 26 -3.18 48.00 8.94
N LYS A 27 -3.78 47.34 9.95
CA LYS A 27 -3.25 46.10 10.54
C LYS A 27 -3.10 45.10 9.41
N ARG A 28 -1.86 44.80 9.00
CA ARG A 28 -1.57 43.72 8.06
C ARG A 28 -2.14 42.46 8.69
N LYS A 29 -3.17 41.88 8.07
CA LYS A 29 -3.85 40.71 8.63
C LYS A 29 -2.89 39.53 8.52
N THR A 30 -2.81 38.70 9.55
CA THR A 30 -2.14 37.39 9.47
C THR A 30 -3.06 36.40 8.77
N HIS A 31 -2.49 35.36 8.17
CA HIS A 31 -3.26 34.30 7.55
C HIS A 31 -4.16 33.58 8.57
N GLN A 32 -5.38 33.23 8.14
CA GLN A 32 -6.31 32.40 8.89
C GLN A 32 -6.45 31.06 8.17
N PHE A 33 -5.56 30.13 8.50
CA PHE A 33 -5.52 28.82 7.87
C PHE A 33 -6.52 27.85 8.50
N PHE A 34 -7.21 27.10 7.65
CA PHE A 34 -8.01 25.93 8.04
C PHE A 34 -7.62 24.73 7.18
N VAL A 35 -7.70 23.52 7.75
CA VAL A 35 -7.48 22.29 6.99
C VAL A 35 -8.61 22.11 5.98
N LYS A 36 -8.26 21.82 4.73
CA LYS A 36 -9.19 21.73 3.60
C LYS A 36 -9.00 20.42 2.85
N SER A 37 -10.12 19.80 2.47
CA SER A 37 -10.15 18.76 1.44
C SER A 37 -10.35 19.42 0.09
N PHE A 38 -9.37 19.29 -0.81
CA PHE A 38 -9.44 19.78 -2.18
C PHE A 38 -10.14 18.75 -3.06
N THR A 39 -10.97 19.21 -4.00
CA THR A 39 -11.73 18.34 -4.91
C THR A 39 -11.04 18.12 -6.26
N THR A 40 -9.92 18.83 -6.49
CA THR A 40 -9.08 18.73 -7.69
C THR A 40 -7.61 18.74 -7.28
N PRO A 41 -6.69 18.18 -8.09
CA PRO A 41 -5.26 18.23 -7.82
C PRO A 41 -4.82 19.68 -7.62
N THR A 42 -4.26 19.99 -6.45
CA THR A 42 -3.95 21.37 -6.05
C THR A 42 -2.49 21.46 -5.66
N ARG A 43 -1.81 22.49 -6.15
CA ARG A 43 -0.41 22.77 -5.84
C ARG A 43 -0.29 23.62 -4.58
N CYS A 44 0.75 23.35 -3.80
CA CYS A 44 1.13 24.17 -2.67
C CYS A 44 1.74 25.48 -3.18
N HIS A 45 1.22 26.62 -2.74
CA HIS A 45 1.76 27.93 -3.13
C HIS A 45 3.16 28.19 -2.54
N GLN A 46 3.57 27.41 -1.53
CA GLN A 46 4.86 27.59 -0.86
C GLN A 46 5.98 26.73 -1.44
N CYS A 47 5.74 25.44 -1.69
CA CYS A 47 6.76 24.51 -2.19
C CYS A 47 6.52 24.06 -3.64
N THR A 48 5.43 24.54 -4.27
CA THR A 48 4.97 24.21 -5.63
C THR A 48 4.64 22.74 -5.91
N SER A 49 4.87 21.84 -4.96
CA SER A 49 4.48 20.43 -5.06
C SER A 49 2.97 20.20 -4.91
N LEU A 50 2.50 19.07 -5.42
CA LEU A 50 1.13 18.63 -5.29
C LEU A 50 0.75 18.28 -3.85
N MET A 51 -0.46 18.67 -3.44
CA MET A 51 -1.10 18.20 -2.22
C MET A 51 -1.87 16.92 -2.54
N VAL A 52 -1.15 15.79 -2.49
CA VAL A 52 -1.70 14.44 -2.77
C VAL A 52 -2.46 13.92 -1.56
N GLY A 53 -3.60 13.26 -1.78
CA GLY A 53 -4.41 12.63 -0.74
C GLY A 53 -5.89 12.62 -1.08
N LEU A 54 -6.67 11.76 -0.40
CA LEU A 54 -8.11 11.65 -0.60
C LEU A 54 -8.90 12.75 0.14
N ILE A 55 -8.42 13.12 1.33
CA ILE A 55 -9.00 14.17 2.18
C ILE A 55 -7.89 14.98 2.85
N ARG A 56 -8.22 16.18 3.34
CA ARG A 56 -7.36 16.99 4.23
C ARG A 56 -5.94 17.24 3.71
N GLN A 57 -5.77 17.33 2.38
CA GLN A 57 -4.46 17.34 1.73
C GLN A 57 -3.60 18.56 2.11
N GLY A 58 -4.21 19.63 2.62
CA GLY A 58 -3.49 20.82 3.07
C GLY A 58 -4.36 21.82 3.80
N CYS A 59 -3.86 23.04 3.90
CA CYS A 59 -4.52 24.18 4.50
C CYS A 59 -4.86 25.23 3.44
N SER A 60 -5.92 26.00 3.68
CA SER A 60 -6.29 27.16 2.87
C SER A 60 -6.57 28.35 3.77
N CYS A 61 -6.11 29.54 3.36
CA CYS A 61 -6.38 30.78 4.07
C CYS A 61 -7.77 31.31 3.70
N GLU A 62 -8.66 31.51 4.68
CA GLU A 62 -10.01 32.02 4.45
C GLU A 62 -10.03 33.45 3.86
N VAL A 63 -9.00 34.25 4.17
CA VAL A 63 -8.92 35.66 3.77
C VAL A 63 -8.44 35.84 2.32
N CYS A 64 -7.45 35.06 1.88
CA CYS A 64 -6.80 35.29 0.57
C CYS A 64 -6.67 34.03 -0.30
N GLY A 65 -7.21 32.89 0.11
CA GLY A 65 -7.18 31.65 -0.66
C GLY A 65 -5.82 30.95 -0.76
N PHE A 66 -4.77 31.50 -0.13
CA PHE A 66 -3.43 30.89 -0.14
C PHE A 66 -3.51 29.46 0.38
N SER A 67 -3.12 28.51 -0.45
CA SER A 67 -3.26 27.07 -0.17
C SER A 67 -1.89 26.40 -0.13
N CYS A 68 -1.60 25.65 0.93
CA CYS A 68 -0.30 25.03 1.15
C CYS A 68 -0.41 23.73 1.94
N HIS A 69 0.62 22.88 1.91
CA HIS A 69 0.68 21.71 2.80
C HIS A 69 0.62 22.14 4.27
N ILE A 70 0.15 21.24 5.13
CA ILE A 70 0.13 21.44 6.59
C ILE A 70 1.54 21.82 7.12
N THR A 71 2.58 21.15 6.62
CA THR A 71 3.99 21.41 6.97
C THR A 71 4.54 22.71 6.39
N CYS A 72 3.89 23.29 5.39
CA CYS A 72 4.27 24.55 4.76
C CYS A 72 3.62 25.78 5.40
N VAL A 73 2.64 25.61 6.30
CA VAL A 73 1.91 26.71 6.95
C VAL A 73 2.87 27.70 7.62
N ASN A 74 3.86 27.20 8.38
CA ASN A 74 4.83 28.04 9.09
C ASN A 74 5.85 28.72 8.18
N LYS A 75 5.93 28.31 6.91
CA LYS A 75 6.82 28.89 5.89
C LYS A 75 6.08 29.87 4.98
N ALA A 76 4.76 29.96 5.11
CA ALA A 76 3.95 30.88 4.32
C ALA A 76 4.32 32.35 4.64
N PRO A 77 4.18 33.28 3.68
CA PRO A 77 4.38 34.70 3.93
C PRO A 77 3.56 35.19 5.13
N THR A 78 4.13 36.07 5.95
CA THR A 78 3.46 36.55 7.18
C THR A 78 2.36 37.58 6.90
N ALA A 79 2.41 38.25 5.75
CA ALA A 79 1.44 39.28 5.35
C ALA A 79 0.30 38.70 4.49
N CYS A 80 -0.94 38.92 4.94
CA CYS A 80 -2.17 38.55 4.21
C CYS A 80 -3.00 39.81 3.84
N PRO A 81 -3.54 39.91 2.61
CA PRO A 81 -3.39 38.97 1.48
C PRO A 81 -1.96 38.97 0.93
N VAL A 82 -1.53 37.81 0.41
CA VAL A 82 -0.27 37.73 -0.34
C VAL A 82 -0.46 38.54 -1.61
N PRO A 83 0.31 39.62 -1.83
CA PRO A 83 0.25 40.35 -3.10
C PRO A 83 0.55 39.35 -4.20
N VAL A 84 -0.27 39.35 -5.27
CA VAL A 84 -0.13 38.44 -6.42
C VAL A 84 1.35 38.37 -6.80
N PRO A 85 2.04 37.24 -6.59
CA PRO A 85 3.43 37.17 -6.97
C PRO A 85 3.51 37.28 -8.50
N PRO A 86 4.40 38.11 -9.07
CA PRO A 86 4.84 37.87 -10.43
C PRO A 86 5.39 36.44 -10.49
N GLU A 87 5.31 35.81 -11.66
CA GLU A 87 5.65 34.42 -11.98
C GLU A 87 7.11 33.97 -11.69
N GLN A 88 7.82 34.65 -10.78
CA GLN A 88 9.26 34.67 -10.61
C GLN A 88 9.68 34.11 -9.25
N THR A 89 9.73 32.79 -9.18
CA THR A 89 10.73 32.04 -8.41
C THR A 89 10.78 30.60 -8.94
N LYS A 90 10.79 30.47 -10.28
CA LYS A 90 10.92 29.17 -10.95
C LYS A 90 12.42 28.86 -11.01
N GLY A 91 12.87 27.83 -10.29
CA GLY A 91 14.14 27.17 -10.64
C GLY A 91 14.11 26.69 -12.10
N PRO A 92 15.24 26.26 -12.68
CA PRO A 92 15.23 25.71 -14.03
C PRO A 92 14.19 24.57 -14.10
N LEU A 93 13.15 24.76 -14.94
CA LEU A 93 12.00 23.87 -15.10
C LEU A 93 11.01 23.74 -13.91
N GLY A 94 11.02 24.62 -12.91
CA GLY A 94 9.99 24.62 -11.84
C GLY A 94 10.16 23.57 -10.72
N ILE A 95 11.22 22.77 -10.77
CA ILE A 95 11.65 21.84 -9.71
C ILE A 95 12.96 22.35 -9.09
N ASP A 96 13.07 22.30 -7.77
CA ASP A 96 14.32 22.55 -7.05
C ASP A 96 15.34 21.44 -7.42
N PRO A 97 16.47 21.75 -8.07
CA PRO A 97 17.41 20.73 -8.55
C PRO A 97 18.18 20.01 -7.43
N GLN A 98 18.21 20.57 -6.21
CA GLN A 98 18.87 19.94 -5.06
C GLN A 98 17.89 19.06 -4.27
N LYS A 99 16.66 19.55 -4.06
CA LYS A 99 15.65 18.84 -3.26
C LYS A 99 14.78 17.91 -4.09
N GLY A 100 14.69 18.15 -5.39
CA GLY A 100 13.76 17.46 -6.28
C GLY A 100 12.30 17.74 -5.96
N ILE A 101 12.00 18.93 -5.44
CA ILE A 101 10.67 19.35 -4.97
C ILE A 101 10.12 20.41 -5.93
N GLY A 102 8.88 20.25 -6.36
CA GLY A 102 8.11 21.23 -7.12
C GLY A 102 7.37 20.63 -8.32
N THR A 103 6.59 21.46 -9.01
CA THR A 103 5.88 21.07 -10.23
C THR A 103 6.58 21.64 -11.46
N ALA A 104 6.95 20.77 -12.40
CA ALA A 104 7.61 21.16 -13.64
C ALA A 104 6.64 21.45 -14.79
N TYR A 105 5.62 20.60 -14.96
CA TYR A 105 4.69 20.71 -16.08
C TYR A 105 3.35 20.10 -15.71
N GLU A 106 2.27 20.70 -16.22
CA GLU A 106 0.91 20.19 -16.07
C GLU A 106 0.15 20.43 -17.37
N GLY A 107 -0.73 19.51 -17.75
CA GLY A 107 -1.51 19.64 -18.97
C GLY A 107 -2.48 18.49 -19.19
N HIS A 108 -3.48 18.74 -20.03
CA HIS A 108 -4.44 17.71 -20.41
C HIS A 108 -3.82 16.78 -21.45
N VAL A 109 -3.99 15.49 -21.24
CA VAL A 109 -3.63 14.44 -22.18
C VAL A 109 -4.81 13.48 -22.33
N ARG A 110 -4.72 12.57 -23.29
CA ARG A 110 -5.63 11.43 -23.37
C ARG A 110 -4.85 10.14 -23.20
N ILE A 111 -5.33 9.25 -22.34
CA ILE A 111 -4.76 7.92 -22.13
C ILE A 111 -5.68 6.85 -22.74
N PRO A 112 -5.17 5.68 -23.13
CA PRO A 112 -6.03 4.59 -23.60
C PRO A 112 -7.07 4.22 -22.54
N LYS A 113 -8.30 3.93 -22.95
CA LYS A 113 -9.29 3.30 -22.05
C LYS A 113 -8.76 1.94 -21.56
N PRO A 114 -9.26 1.38 -20.44
CA PRO A 114 -8.73 0.14 -19.87
C PRO A 114 -8.65 -1.06 -20.83
N ALA A 115 -9.50 -1.11 -21.84
CA ALA A 115 -9.51 -2.13 -22.90
C ALA A 115 -8.64 -1.76 -24.13
N GLY A 116 -7.70 -0.82 -23.96
CA GLY A 116 -6.73 -0.39 -24.96
C GLY A 116 -7.24 0.66 -25.95
N VAL A 117 -6.34 1.09 -26.83
CA VAL A 117 -6.58 2.13 -27.85
C VAL A 117 -7.77 1.79 -28.76
N LYS A 118 -8.03 0.51 -29.00
CA LYS A 118 -9.20 0.03 -29.78
C LYS A 118 -10.54 0.50 -29.22
N LYS A 119 -10.63 0.70 -27.90
CA LYS A 119 -11.84 1.22 -27.24
C LYS A 119 -11.85 2.74 -27.11
N GLY A 120 -10.84 3.40 -27.69
CA GLY A 120 -10.70 4.85 -27.71
C GLY A 120 -9.84 5.37 -26.56
N TRP A 121 -9.84 6.70 -26.47
CA TRP A 121 -9.05 7.45 -25.52
C TRP A 121 -9.95 8.07 -24.46
N GLN A 122 -9.46 8.24 -23.24
CA GLN A 122 -10.11 8.97 -22.16
C GLN A 122 -9.25 10.15 -21.73
N ARG A 123 -9.89 11.23 -21.26
CA ARG A 123 -9.19 12.44 -20.85
C ARG A 123 -8.57 12.25 -19.47
N ALA A 124 -7.35 12.77 -19.30
CA ALA A 124 -6.64 12.79 -18.04
C ALA A 124 -5.91 14.12 -17.88
N LEU A 125 -5.73 14.56 -16.63
CA LEU A 125 -4.77 15.59 -16.28
C LEU A 125 -3.45 14.90 -15.95
N ALA A 126 -2.39 15.28 -16.66
CA ALA A 126 -1.03 14.86 -16.34
C ALA A 126 -0.30 15.97 -15.59
N VAL A 127 0.39 15.62 -14.51
CA VAL A 127 1.19 16.56 -13.72
C VAL A 127 2.56 15.95 -13.40
N VAL A 128 3.62 16.67 -13.73
CA VAL A 128 5.01 16.29 -13.39
C VAL A 128 5.42 17.04 -12.14
N CYS A 129 5.52 16.33 -11.03
CA CYS A 129 5.78 16.90 -9.71
C CYS A 129 6.70 16.00 -8.90
N ASP A 130 7.70 16.57 -8.22
CA ASP A 130 8.63 15.85 -7.35
C ASP A 130 9.32 14.63 -8.01
N PHE A 131 9.65 14.79 -9.30
CA PHE A 131 10.13 13.75 -10.20
C PHE A 131 9.19 12.54 -10.42
N LYS A 132 7.90 12.71 -10.17
CA LYS A 132 6.85 11.74 -10.49
C LYS A 132 5.91 12.32 -11.55
N LEU A 133 5.44 11.47 -12.45
CA LEU A 133 4.35 11.77 -13.37
C LEU A 133 3.05 11.22 -12.76
N PHE A 134 2.12 12.12 -12.44
CA PHE A 134 0.79 11.81 -11.93
C PHE A 134 -0.23 11.89 -13.05
N LEU A 135 -1.13 10.91 -13.11
CA LEU A 135 -2.30 10.93 -13.98
C LEU A 135 -3.56 10.97 -13.11
N TYR A 136 -4.47 11.87 -13.46
CA TYR A 136 -5.78 12.01 -12.84
C TYR A 136 -6.86 11.89 -13.90
N ASP A 137 -7.82 11.00 -13.70
CA ASP A 137 -8.90 10.80 -14.67
C ASP A 137 -9.83 12.02 -14.69
N VAL A 138 -10.25 12.43 -15.89
CA VAL A 138 -11.20 13.52 -16.10
C VAL A 138 -12.49 12.93 -16.66
N ALA A 139 -13.56 13.00 -15.89
CA ALA A 139 -14.85 12.44 -16.29
C ALA A 139 -15.41 13.13 -17.56
N GLU A 140 -16.05 12.34 -18.43
CA GLU A 140 -16.74 12.84 -19.63
C GLU A 140 -18.10 13.46 -19.19
N GLY A 141 -18.22 14.79 -19.13
CA GLY A 141 -19.45 15.49 -18.71
C GLY A 141 -19.34 17.02 -18.59
N LYS A 142 -20.46 17.70 -18.24
CA LYS A 142 -20.56 19.18 -18.19
C LYS A 142 -19.64 19.85 -17.16
N ALA A 143 -19.26 19.16 -16.09
CA ALA A 143 -18.25 19.62 -15.12
C ALA A 143 -16.98 18.78 -15.30
N SER A 144 -16.22 19.08 -16.37
CA SER A 144 -14.99 18.37 -16.77
C SER A 144 -13.79 18.65 -15.82
N GLN A 145 -13.96 18.41 -14.52
CA GLN A 145 -12.90 18.58 -13.54
C GLN A 145 -12.14 17.27 -13.33
N PRO A 146 -10.81 17.32 -13.13
CA PRO A 146 -10.02 16.14 -12.78
C PRO A 146 -10.39 15.60 -11.41
N SER A 147 -10.38 14.27 -11.27
CA SER A 147 -10.46 13.60 -9.98
C SER A 147 -9.31 14.02 -9.06
N VAL A 148 -9.54 14.01 -7.74
CA VAL A 148 -8.46 14.12 -6.74
C VAL A 148 -7.73 12.79 -6.53
N VAL A 149 -8.36 11.68 -6.91
CA VAL A 149 -7.79 10.33 -6.81
C VAL A 149 -6.80 10.15 -7.96
N VAL A 150 -5.56 9.79 -7.64
CA VAL A 150 -4.54 9.50 -8.64
C VAL A 150 -4.87 8.18 -9.33
N SER A 151 -4.97 8.18 -10.66
CA SER A 151 -5.23 6.96 -11.43
C SER A 151 -3.95 6.17 -11.69
N GLN A 152 -2.82 6.85 -11.91
CA GLN A 152 -1.52 6.21 -12.05
C GLN A 152 -0.38 7.16 -11.68
N VAL A 153 0.70 6.60 -11.14
CA VAL A 153 1.95 7.28 -10.84
C VAL A 153 3.08 6.56 -11.56
N ILE A 154 3.98 7.30 -12.18
CA ILE A 154 5.24 6.79 -12.71
C ILE A 154 6.37 7.61 -12.07
N ASP A 155 7.25 6.97 -11.31
CA ASP A 155 8.42 7.64 -10.72
C ASP A 155 9.56 7.65 -11.75
N MET A 156 10.08 8.84 -12.07
CA MET A 156 11.16 9.00 -13.05
C MET A 156 12.53 8.56 -12.51
N ARG A 157 12.60 8.21 -11.23
CA ARG A 157 13.77 7.60 -10.59
C ARG A 157 13.89 6.10 -10.87
N ASP A 158 12.87 5.48 -11.47
CA ASP A 158 12.93 4.09 -11.91
C ASP A 158 14.09 3.87 -12.89
N GLU A 159 14.82 2.76 -12.75
CA GLU A 159 16.02 2.48 -13.57
C GLU A 159 15.69 2.34 -15.05
N GLU A 160 14.53 1.75 -15.37
CA GLU A 160 14.03 1.54 -16.72
C GLU A 160 13.13 2.70 -17.20
N PHE A 161 13.12 3.83 -16.49
CA PHE A 161 12.35 5.00 -16.91
C PHE A 161 12.80 5.47 -18.29
N SER A 162 11.86 5.57 -19.22
CA SER A 162 12.10 6.16 -20.54
C SER A 162 10.86 6.87 -21.07
N VAL A 163 11.11 7.85 -21.93
CA VAL A 163 10.07 8.56 -22.69
C VAL A 163 10.45 8.56 -24.16
N SER A 164 9.51 8.24 -25.04
CA SER A 164 9.75 8.10 -26.48
C SER A 164 8.54 8.48 -27.32
N SER A 165 8.77 8.86 -28.58
CA SER A 165 7.72 8.86 -29.60
C SER A 165 7.33 7.44 -29.98
N VAL A 166 6.16 7.28 -30.60
CA VAL A 166 5.66 5.98 -31.06
C VAL A 166 5.68 5.88 -32.58
N LEU A 167 5.86 4.66 -33.08
CA LEU A 167 5.69 4.31 -34.49
C LEU A 167 4.25 3.87 -34.77
N ALA A 168 3.83 3.88 -36.04
CA ALA A 168 2.52 3.35 -36.41
C ALA A 168 2.34 1.86 -36.04
N SER A 169 3.43 1.09 -36.02
CA SER A 169 3.46 -0.29 -35.55
C SER A 169 3.23 -0.44 -34.05
N ASP A 170 3.60 0.57 -33.24
CA ASP A 170 3.39 0.57 -31.78
C ASP A 170 1.92 0.82 -31.43
N VAL A 171 1.16 1.47 -32.31
CA VAL A 171 -0.21 1.94 -32.07
C VAL A 171 -1.15 1.62 -33.23
N ILE A 172 -1.27 0.34 -33.56
CA ILE A 172 -2.03 -0.17 -34.73
C ILE A 172 -3.51 0.27 -34.79
N HIS A 173 -4.12 0.63 -33.65
CA HIS A 173 -5.52 1.07 -33.57
C HIS A 173 -5.68 2.60 -33.51
N ALA A 174 -4.59 3.37 -33.47
CA ALA A 174 -4.65 4.83 -33.44
C ALA A 174 -4.90 5.41 -34.84
N SER A 175 -5.59 6.55 -34.90
CA SER A 175 -5.76 7.31 -36.13
C SER A 175 -4.41 7.81 -36.64
N ARG A 176 -4.15 7.74 -37.95
CA ARG A 176 -2.90 8.25 -38.55
C ARG A 176 -2.61 9.71 -38.22
N LYS A 177 -3.65 10.53 -38.02
CA LYS A 177 -3.52 11.94 -37.62
C LYS A 177 -3.08 12.11 -36.16
N ASP A 178 -3.43 11.16 -35.30
CA ASP A 178 -3.09 11.22 -33.88
C ASP A 178 -1.68 10.71 -33.60
N ILE A 179 -1.13 9.80 -34.43
CA ILE A 179 0.20 9.18 -34.23
C ILE A 179 1.31 10.21 -33.92
N PRO A 180 1.47 11.32 -34.66
CA PRO A 180 2.50 12.33 -34.34
C PRO A 180 2.31 13.03 -32.99
N CYS A 181 1.13 12.92 -32.38
CA CYS A 181 0.77 13.50 -31.09
C CYS A 181 0.87 12.49 -29.94
N ILE A 182 1.19 11.21 -30.22
CA ILE A 182 1.31 10.17 -29.20
C ILE A 182 2.76 10.03 -28.75
N PHE A 183 2.96 9.88 -27.44
CA PHE A 183 4.22 9.49 -26.83
C PHE A 183 3.99 8.35 -25.83
N ARG A 184 5.07 7.66 -25.49
CA ARG A 184 5.10 6.53 -24.56
C ARG A 184 6.01 6.88 -23.39
N VAL A 185 5.53 6.62 -22.19
CA VAL A 185 6.35 6.61 -20.97
C VAL A 185 6.41 5.18 -20.44
N THR A 186 7.60 4.74 -20.10
CA THR A 186 7.87 3.36 -19.70
C THR A 186 8.62 3.34 -18.37
N ALA A 187 8.33 2.36 -17.52
CA ALA A 187 9.04 2.07 -16.27
C ALA A 187 9.04 0.55 -15.98
N SER A 188 9.80 0.12 -14.98
CA SER A 188 9.86 -1.28 -14.53
C SER A 188 8.50 -1.78 -14.04
N GLN A 189 8.14 -3.03 -14.37
CA GLN A 189 6.97 -3.70 -13.80
C GLN A 189 7.35 -4.94 -12.99
N LEU A 190 8.09 -5.87 -13.59
CA LEU A 190 8.62 -7.09 -12.95
C LEU A 190 10.09 -7.26 -13.29
N SER A 191 10.87 -7.88 -12.39
CA SER A 191 12.29 -8.14 -12.66
C SER A 191 12.55 -9.23 -13.70
N ALA A 192 11.57 -10.11 -13.95
CA ALA A 192 11.69 -11.21 -14.91
C ALA A 192 11.15 -10.77 -16.30
N SER A 193 11.88 -11.16 -17.36
CA SER A 193 11.58 -11.02 -18.80
C SER A 193 10.93 -9.70 -19.24
N ASP A 194 11.73 -8.65 -19.47
CA ASP A 194 11.39 -7.40 -20.20
C ASP A 194 10.01 -6.77 -19.88
N SER A 195 9.44 -7.08 -18.71
CA SER A 195 8.09 -6.70 -18.33
C SER A 195 8.11 -5.25 -17.89
N ARG A 196 7.71 -4.38 -18.81
CA ARG A 196 7.68 -2.94 -18.64
C ARG A 196 6.26 -2.43 -18.53
N CYS A 197 6.04 -1.53 -17.57
CA CYS A 197 4.83 -0.74 -17.51
C CYS A 197 4.93 0.39 -18.54
N SER A 198 4.20 0.26 -19.66
CA SER A 198 4.16 1.28 -20.72
C SER A 198 2.82 2.00 -20.73
N VAL A 199 2.85 3.33 -20.68
CA VAL A 199 1.67 4.19 -20.79
C VAL A 199 1.77 5.04 -22.03
N LEU A 200 0.78 4.90 -22.91
CA LEU A 200 0.61 5.78 -24.06
C LEU A 200 -0.14 7.05 -23.65
N MET A 201 0.32 8.19 -24.13
CA MET A 201 -0.32 9.48 -23.91
C MET A 201 -0.46 10.21 -25.24
N LEU A 202 -1.69 10.61 -25.55
CA LEU A 202 -2.04 11.41 -26.71
C LEU A 202 -2.18 12.88 -26.28
N ALA A 203 -1.24 13.71 -26.74
CA ALA A 203 -1.29 15.15 -26.57
C ALA A 203 -2.32 15.81 -27.51
N GLU A 204 -2.57 17.11 -27.32
CA GLU A 204 -3.46 17.88 -28.19
C GLU A 204 -2.88 18.17 -29.57
N SER A 205 -1.55 18.26 -29.65
CA SER A 205 -0.81 18.50 -30.90
C SER A 205 0.58 17.87 -30.85
N GLU A 206 1.24 17.78 -32.01
CA GLU A 206 2.63 17.34 -32.11
C GLU A 206 3.59 18.27 -31.34
N SER A 207 3.32 19.58 -31.35
CA SER A 207 4.10 20.56 -30.58
C SER A 207 4.00 20.28 -29.07
N GLU A 208 2.79 20.05 -28.56
CA GLU A 208 2.59 19.69 -27.16
C GLU A 208 3.25 18.35 -26.80
N ARG A 209 3.15 17.35 -27.68
CA ARG A 209 3.86 16.08 -27.50
C ARG A 209 5.37 16.30 -27.38
N ASN A 210 5.96 17.15 -28.24
CA ASN A 210 7.38 17.46 -28.20
C ASN A 210 7.78 18.18 -26.90
N LYS A 211 6.93 19.06 -26.36
CA LYS A 211 7.15 19.67 -25.03
C LYS A 211 7.13 18.63 -23.91
N TRP A 212 6.13 17.74 -23.89
CA TRP A 212 6.05 16.65 -22.91
C TRP A 212 7.30 15.77 -22.92
N VAL A 213 7.69 15.28 -24.10
CA VAL A 213 8.89 14.45 -24.26
C VAL A 213 10.15 15.21 -23.85
N GLY A 214 10.27 16.48 -24.23
CA GLY A 214 11.39 17.35 -23.86
C GLY A 214 11.52 17.53 -22.35
N VAL A 215 10.44 17.93 -21.66
CA VAL A 215 10.45 18.13 -20.20
C VAL A 215 10.80 16.84 -19.46
N LEU A 216 10.14 15.72 -19.80
CA LEU A 216 10.41 14.44 -19.14
C LEU A 216 11.85 13.96 -19.38
N SER A 217 12.38 14.14 -20.59
CA SER A 217 13.76 13.79 -20.91
C SER A 217 14.77 14.64 -20.14
N GLU A 218 14.57 15.96 -20.07
CA GLU A 218 15.46 16.87 -19.34
C GLU A 218 15.44 16.60 -17.83
N LEU A 219 14.26 16.35 -17.23
CA LEU A 219 14.17 15.99 -15.82
C LEU A 219 14.86 14.66 -15.51
N HIS A 220 14.73 13.66 -16.39
CA HIS A 220 15.44 12.40 -16.23
C HIS A 220 16.97 12.55 -16.38
N LYS A 221 17.45 13.45 -17.26
CA LYS A 221 18.88 13.83 -17.31
C LYS A 221 19.35 14.50 -16.02
N ILE A 222 18.56 15.43 -15.47
CA ILE A 222 18.85 16.11 -14.20
C ILE A 222 18.94 15.10 -13.05
N LEU A 223 18.03 14.12 -12.99
CA LEU A 223 18.07 13.04 -12.00
C LEU A 223 19.38 12.25 -12.09
N LYS A 224 19.75 11.79 -13.29
CA LYS A 224 20.99 11.04 -13.54
C LYS A 224 22.25 11.85 -13.18
N LYS A 225 22.26 13.15 -13.46
CA LYS A 225 23.40 14.04 -13.15
C LYS A 225 23.57 14.27 -11.65
N ASN A 226 22.48 14.48 -10.91
CA ASN A 226 22.53 14.80 -9.48
C ASN A 226 22.68 13.56 -8.58
N LYS A 227 22.60 12.34 -9.13
CA LYS A 227 22.76 11.08 -8.39
C LYS A 227 21.92 11.03 -7.11
N PHE A 228 20.63 11.34 -7.24
CA PHE A 228 19.69 11.21 -6.12
C PHE A 228 19.75 9.78 -5.57
N ARG A 229 19.72 9.65 -4.24
CA ARG A 229 19.74 8.35 -3.56
C ARG A 229 18.53 7.52 -4.01
N ASP A 230 18.78 6.30 -4.47
CA ASP A 230 17.74 5.31 -4.67
C ASP A 230 17.12 4.94 -3.31
N ARG A 231 15.79 5.09 -3.22
CA ARG A 231 14.98 4.81 -2.04
C ARG A 231 14.03 3.64 -2.24
N SER A 232 14.15 2.94 -3.38
CA SER A 232 13.35 1.74 -3.65
C SER A 232 13.67 0.64 -2.64
N VAL A 233 12.62 0.03 -2.11
CA VAL A 233 12.70 -1.02 -1.09
C VAL A 233 12.43 -2.36 -1.73
N TYR A 234 11.36 -2.47 -2.50
CA TYR A 234 10.93 -3.74 -3.08
C TYR A 234 11.29 -3.87 -4.55
N VAL A 235 11.73 -5.07 -4.92
CA VAL A 235 11.83 -5.53 -6.31
C VAL A 235 10.80 -6.63 -6.52
N PRO A 236 9.74 -6.39 -7.32
CA PRO A 236 8.76 -7.41 -7.65
C PRO A 236 9.40 -8.51 -8.50
N LYS A 237 9.42 -9.74 -7.98
CA LYS A 237 9.90 -10.94 -8.67
C LYS A 237 8.77 -11.93 -8.83
N GLU A 238 8.74 -12.66 -9.94
CA GLU A 238 7.85 -13.82 -10.08
C GLU A 238 8.38 -14.95 -9.20
N ALA A 239 7.66 -15.28 -8.11
CA ALA A 239 8.13 -16.21 -7.09
C ALA A 239 8.21 -17.66 -7.60
N TYR A 240 7.36 -18.00 -8.57
CA TYR A 240 7.31 -19.30 -9.21
C TYR A 240 6.57 -19.18 -10.55
N ASP A 241 6.79 -20.14 -11.43
CA ASP A 241 6.26 -20.19 -12.79
C ASP A 241 4.72 -20.04 -12.84
N SER A 242 4.24 -18.98 -13.50
CA SER A 242 2.81 -18.65 -13.65
C SER A 242 1.97 -19.69 -14.40
N THR A 243 2.58 -20.64 -15.09
CA THR A 243 1.87 -21.76 -15.71
C THR A 243 1.37 -22.79 -14.69
N LEU A 244 1.89 -22.76 -13.45
CA LEU A 244 1.42 -23.63 -12.37
C LEU A 244 -0.09 -23.38 -12.10
N PRO A 245 -0.98 -24.37 -12.34
CA PRO A 245 -2.42 -24.15 -12.23
C PRO A 245 -2.90 -23.67 -10.85
N LEU A 246 -2.19 -24.07 -9.78
CA LEU A 246 -2.52 -23.72 -8.40
C LEU A 246 -2.46 -22.21 -8.14
N ILE A 247 -1.59 -21.46 -8.83
CA ILE A 247 -1.38 -20.03 -8.62
C ILE A 247 -2.66 -19.23 -8.94
N LYS A 248 -3.36 -19.61 -10.01
CA LYS A 248 -4.54 -18.88 -10.52
C LYS A 248 -5.67 -18.76 -9.49
N THR A 249 -5.78 -19.74 -8.59
CA THR A 249 -6.85 -19.82 -7.58
C THR A 249 -6.37 -19.53 -6.15
N THR A 250 -5.09 -19.19 -5.96
CA THR A 250 -4.49 -18.90 -4.65
C THR A 250 -5.18 -17.73 -3.97
N GLN A 251 -5.56 -17.89 -2.70
CA GLN A 251 -6.22 -16.87 -1.88
C GLN A 251 -5.34 -16.39 -0.73
N ALA A 252 -4.52 -17.30 -0.19
CA ALA A 252 -3.54 -17.02 0.85
C ALA A 252 -2.23 -17.74 0.53
N ALA A 253 -1.11 -17.17 0.97
CA ALA A 253 0.21 -17.79 0.82
C ALA A 253 1.12 -17.36 1.97
N ALA A 254 2.16 -18.13 2.24
CA ALA A 254 3.17 -17.76 3.22
C ALA A 254 4.53 -18.36 2.83
N ILE A 255 5.61 -17.63 3.10
CA ILE A 255 6.98 -18.15 2.95
C ILE A 255 7.27 -19.00 4.18
N ILE A 256 7.53 -20.30 4.00
CA ILE A 256 7.84 -21.22 5.09
C ILE A 256 9.33 -21.10 5.44
N ASP A 257 10.16 -21.07 4.41
CA ASP A 257 11.61 -20.90 4.46
C ASP A 257 12.14 -20.47 3.08
N HIS A 258 13.46 -20.42 2.94
CA HIS A 258 14.18 -19.99 1.73
C HIS A 258 13.83 -20.75 0.45
N GLU A 259 13.27 -21.96 0.50
CA GLU A 259 12.96 -22.75 -0.70
C GLU A 259 11.49 -23.19 -0.79
N ARG A 260 10.67 -22.89 0.22
CA ARG A 260 9.31 -23.42 0.33
C ARG A 260 8.29 -22.33 0.61
N ILE A 261 7.23 -22.37 -0.18
CA ILE A 261 6.05 -21.52 0.01
C ILE A 261 4.81 -22.39 0.27
N ALA A 262 3.98 -21.96 1.21
CA ALA A 262 2.64 -22.49 1.39
C ALA A 262 1.67 -21.73 0.47
N LEU A 263 0.85 -22.46 -0.28
CA LEU A 263 -0.24 -21.92 -1.10
C LEU A 263 -1.57 -22.48 -0.62
N GLY A 264 -2.48 -21.59 -0.26
CA GLY A 264 -3.87 -21.89 0.06
C GLY A 264 -4.77 -21.41 -1.06
N ASN A 265 -5.50 -22.32 -1.70
CA ASN A 265 -6.39 -22.00 -2.81
C ASN A 265 -7.78 -22.64 -2.61
N GLU A 266 -8.61 -22.66 -3.65
CA GLU A 266 -9.96 -23.24 -3.58
C GLU A 266 -9.99 -24.76 -3.39
N GLU A 267 -8.95 -25.45 -3.85
CA GLU A 267 -8.82 -26.91 -3.82
C GLU A 267 -8.23 -27.41 -2.51
N GLY A 268 -7.38 -26.62 -1.85
CA GLY A 268 -6.78 -26.98 -0.57
C GLY A 268 -5.51 -26.22 -0.25
N LEU A 269 -4.68 -26.87 0.56
CA LEU A 269 -3.41 -26.36 1.06
C LEU A 269 -2.26 -27.14 0.44
N PHE A 270 -1.30 -26.43 -0.11
CA PHE A 270 -0.16 -26.99 -0.83
C PHE A 270 1.14 -26.35 -0.34
N VAL A 271 2.24 -27.09 -0.44
CA VAL A 271 3.60 -26.59 -0.28
C VAL A 271 4.29 -26.73 -1.61
N VAL A 272 4.85 -25.64 -2.13
CA VAL A 272 5.65 -25.65 -3.36
C VAL A 272 7.10 -25.47 -2.96
N HIS A 273 7.93 -26.44 -3.33
CA HIS A 273 9.38 -26.37 -3.21
C HIS A 273 9.94 -25.78 -4.49
N VAL A 274 10.31 -24.50 -4.46
CA VAL A 274 10.54 -23.69 -5.66
C VAL A 274 11.78 -24.13 -6.47
N THR A 275 12.77 -24.73 -5.81
CA THR A 275 14.00 -25.21 -6.47
C THR A 275 13.92 -26.65 -6.97
N LYS A 276 13.10 -27.51 -6.33
CA LYS A 276 12.95 -28.93 -6.68
C LYS A 276 11.78 -29.23 -7.61
N ASP A 277 10.96 -28.22 -7.90
CA ASP A 277 9.70 -28.37 -8.62
C ASP A 277 8.80 -29.49 -8.02
N GLU A 278 8.84 -29.64 -6.68
CA GLU A 278 8.02 -30.59 -5.93
C GLU A 278 6.88 -29.86 -5.23
N ILE A 279 5.67 -30.42 -5.33
CA ILE A 279 4.47 -29.87 -4.72
C ILE A 279 3.85 -30.91 -3.80
N ILE A 280 3.58 -30.53 -2.56
CA ILE A 280 3.04 -31.42 -1.53
C ILE A 280 1.66 -30.90 -1.11
N ARG A 281 0.62 -31.72 -1.24
CA ARG A 281 -0.70 -31.41 -0.69
C ARG A 281 -0.73 -31.72 0.81
N VAL A 282 -1.09 -30.72 1.61
CA VAL A 282 -1.14 -30.81 3.08
C VAL A 282 -2.57 -31.15 3.53
N GLY A 283 -2.73 -32.38 4.04
CA GLY A 283 -4.01 -32.91 4.50
C GLY A 283 -5.08 -32.96 3.40
N ASP A 284 -6.33 -33.23 3.81
CA ASP A 284 -7.50 -33.11 2.92
C ASP A 284 -8.30 -31.83 3.25
N ASN A 285 -7.63 -30.70 3.00
CA ASN A 285 -8.24 -29.40 3.20
C ASN A 285 -9.14 -29.04 2.01
N LYS A 286 -10.25 -28.39 2.35
CA LYS A 286 -11.10 -27.65 1.39
C LYS A 286 -10.48 -26.26 1.18
N LYS A 287 -11.14 -25.41 0.38
CA LYS A 287 -10.83 -23.98 0.21
C LYS A 287 -10.17 -23.31 1.42
N ILE A 288 -8.99 -22.74 1.22
CA ILE A 288 -8.20 -22.02 2.22
C ILE A 288 -8.42 -20.51 2.04
N HIS A 289 -8.67 -19.80 3.15
CA HIS A 289 -8.92 -18.36 3.15
C HIS A 289 -7.78 -17.53 3.76
N GLN A 290 -7.05 -18.08 4.74
CA GLN A 290 -5.90 -17.42 5.37
C GLN A 290 -4.94 -18.49 5.92
N ILE A 291 -3.64 -18.20 5.87
CA ILE A 291 -2.55 -19.00 6.45
C ILE A 291 -1.77 -18.08 7.40
N GLU A 292 -1.57 -18.54 8.63
CA GLU A 292 -0.79 -17.85 9.66
C GLU A 292 0.29 -18.82 10.16
N LEU A 293 1.57 -18.47 9.94
CA LEU A 293 2.71 -19.27 10.39
C LEU A 293 3.04 -18.95 11.85
N ILE A 294 3.23 -19.98 12.66
CA ILE A 294 3.53 -19.86 14.09
C ILE A 294 4.79 -20.69 14.39
N PRO A 295 5.97 -20.26 13.89
CA PRO A 295 7.20 -21.06 13.90
C PRO A 295 7.68 -21.43 15.31
N ASN A 296 7.54 -20.52 16.27
CA ASN A 296 7.99 -20.74 17.65
C ASN A 296 7.30 -21.93 18.35
N ASP A 297 6.07 -22.26 17.95
CA ASP A 297 5.32 -23.40 18.49
C ASP A 297 5.19 -24.55 17.50
N GLN A 298 5.90 -24.47 16.36
CA GLN A 298 5.87 -25.46 15.29
C GLN A 298 4.44 -25.73 14.79
N LEU A 299 3.65 -24.66 14.66
CA LEU A 299 2.25 -24.70 14.23
C LEU A 299 2.00 -23.80 13.03
N VAL A 300 0.96 -24.13 12.28
CA VAL A 300 0.37 -23.30 11.24
C VAL A 300 -1.14 -23.24 11.47
N ALA A 301 -1.67 -22.04 11.63
CA ALA A 301 -3.11 -21.82 11.77
C ALA A 301 -3.71 -21.47 10.41
N VAL A 302 -4.82 -22.11 10.07
CA VAL A 302 -5.43 -21.99 8.75
C VAL A 302 -6.95 -21.82 8.86
N ILE A 303 -7.49 -20.80 8.18
CA ILE A 303 -8.94 -20.68 7.98
C ILE A 303 -9.33 -21.49 6.75
N SER A 304 -10.18 -22.50 6.93
CA SER A 304 -10.48 -23.46 5.87
C SER A 304 -11.94 -23.92 5.81
N GLY A 305 -12.35 -24.31 4.60
CA GLY A 305 -13.67 -24.84 4.28
C GLY A 305 -14.77 -23.80 4.11
N ARG A 306 -15.96 -24.27 3.70
CA ARG A 306 -17.15 -23.42 3.47
C ARG A 306 -17.60 -22.69 4.75
N ASN A 307 -17.48 -23.36 5.89
CA ASN A 307 -17.83 -22.83 7.19
C ASN A 307 -16.71 -21.99 7.84
N ARG A 308 -15.57 -21.78 7.15
CA ARG A 308 -14.43 -20.99 7.63
C ARG A 308 -14.01 -21.35 9.06
N HIS A 309 -13.70 -22.62 9.30
CA HIS A 309 -13.19 -23.06 10.59
C HIS A 309 -11.68 -22.85 10.68
N VAL A 310 -11.18 -22.57 11.88
CA VAL A 310 -9.75 -22.52 12.15
C VAL A 310 -9.25 -23.92 12.45
N ARG A 311 -8.15 -24.30 11.79
CA ARG A 311 -7.45 -25.56 11.99
C ARG A 311 -5.98 -25.29 12.29
N LEU A 312 -5.43 -26.01 13.25
CA LEU A 312 -4.02 -25.99 13.60
C LEU A 312 -3.35 -27.22 13.02
N PHE A 313 -2.34 -26.99 12.18
CA PHE A 313 -1.47 -28.03 11.63
C PHE A 313 -0.12 -27.96 12.32
N PRO A 314 0.49 -29.11 12.70
CA PRO A 314 1.91 -29.15 12.99
C PRO A 314 2.71 -28.70 11.76
N MET A 315 3.80 -27.96 11.94
CA MET A 315 4.68 -27.58 10.84
C MET A 315 5.24 -28.80 10.09
N SER A 316 5.43 -29.93 10.78
CA SER A 316 5.83 -31.20 10.14
C SER A 316 4.84 -31.74 9.10
N ALA A 317 3.58 -31.29 9.10
CA ALA A 317 2.61 -31.58 8.04
C ALA A 317 3.05 -31.03 6.67
N PHE A 318 3.83 -29.94 6.68
CA PHE A 318 4.32 -29.25 5.50
C PHE A 318 5.57 -29.91 4.90
N ASP A 319 6.16 -30.88 5.61
CA ASP A 319 7.22 -31.77 5.09
C ASP A 319 6.65 -32.98 4.31
N GLY A 320 5.32 -33.06 4.17
CA GLY A 320 4.63 -34.18 3.53
C GLY A 320 4.41 -35.39 4.44
N ARG A 321 4.59 -35.23 5.76
CA ARG A 321 4.24 -36.26 6.75
C ARG A 321 2.72 -36.30 6.96
N GLU A 322 2.15 -37.49 7.10
CA GLU A 322 0.76 -37.62 7.51
C GLU A 322 0.64 -37.25 8.99
N THR A 323 -0.08 -36.17 9.26
CA THR A 323 -0.31 -35.65 10.60
C THR A 323 -1.75 -35.19 10.70
N ASP A 324 -2.35 -35.41 11.86
CA ASP A 324 -3.68 -34.90 12.17
C ASP A 324 -3.62 -33.40 12.45
N PHE A 325 -4.72 -32.73 12.12
CA PHE A 325 -4.94 -31.34 12.46
C PHE A 325 -5.91 -31.22 13.64
N TYR A 326 -5.80 -30.10 14.35
CA TYR A 326 -6.68 -29.80 15.47
C TYR A 326 -7.68 -28.74 15.03
N LYS A 327 -8.96 -29.10 15.01
CA LYS A 327 -10.04 -28.15 14.70
C LYS A 327 -10.38 -27.37 15.96
N LEU A 328 -10.31 -26.04 15.90
CA LEU A 328 -10.80 -25.20 16.98
C LEU A 328 -12.33 -25.25 17.00
N ALA A 329 -12.90 -25.64 18.13
CA ALA A 329 -14.34 -25.59 18.36
C ALA A 329 -14.81 -24.13 18.36
N GLU A 330 -16.10 -23.90 18.07
CA GLU A 330 -16.73 -22.57 18.10
C GLU A 330 -16.28 -21.57 17.02
N THR A 331 -15.23 -21.83 16.24
CA THR A 331 -14.73 -20.88 15.23
C THR A 331 -15.49 -20.86 13.90
N LYS A 332 -16.79 -21.17 13.88
CA LYS A 332 -17.58 -21.24 12.63
C LYS A 332 -17.83 -19.83 12.09
N GLY A 333 -17.39 -19.55 10.87
CA GLY A 333 -17.56 -18.23 10.24
C GLY A 333 -16.43 -17.26 10.60
N CYS A 334 -15.25 -17.77 10.94
CA CYS A 334 -14.04 -16.96 11.17
C CYS A 334 -13.78 -16.04 9.98
N GLN A 335 -13.50 -14.77 10.26
CA GLN A 335 -13.17 -13.76 9.26
C GLN A 335 -11.67 -13.62 9.07
N SER A 336 -10.91 -13.57 10.17
CA SER A 336 -9.46 -13.46 10.16
C SER A 336 -8.86 -14.06 11.44
N ILE A 337 -7.58 -14.40 11.37
CA ILE A 337 -6.76 -14.87 12.50
C ILE A 337 -5.48 -14.04 12.60
N THR A 338 -4.93 -13.92 13.80
CA THR A 338 -3.61 -13.31 14.04
C THR A 338 -2.97 -13.99 15.23
N SER A 339 -1.67 -14.21 15.17
CA SER A 339 -0.89 -14.80 16.25
C SER A 339 0.17 -13.83 16.77
N GLY A 340 0.59 -14.03 18.01
CA GLY A 340 1.58 -13.17 18.64
C GLY A 340 2.01 -13.68 20.00
N LYS A 341 3.15 -13.19 20.47
CA LYS A 341 3.70 -13.53 21.78
C LYS A 341 3.05 -12.70 22.89
N VAL A 342 2.81 -13.33 24.04
CA VAL A 342 2.27 -12.72 25.27
C VAL A 342 3.04 -13.23 26.49
N CYS A 343 2.85 -12.58 27.65
CA CYS A 343 3.52 -12.93 28.91
C CYS A 343 5.05 -12.89 28.78
N HIS A 344 5.58 -11.76 28.31
CA HIS A 344 7.02 -11.55 28.10
C HIS A 344 7.65 -12.60 27.18
N GLY A 345 6.90 -13.05 26.17
CA GLY A 345 7.36 -14.05 25.21
C GLY A 345 7.16 -15.51 25.62
N ALA A 346 6.73 -15.76 26.86
CA ALA A 346 6.57 -17.11 27.38
C ALA A 346 5.46 -17.91 26.67
N LEU A 347 4.41 -17.23 26.21
CA LEU A 347 3.24 -17.86 25.60
C LEU A 347 2.98 -17.30 24.21
N THR A 348 2.36 -18.11 23.37
CA THR A 348 1.84 -17.68 22.06
C THR A 348 0.33 -17.68 22.09
N CYS A 349 -0.26 -16.56 21.72
CA CYS A 349 -1.70 -16.38 21.61
C CYS A 349 -2.11 -16.40 20.13
N LEU A 350 -3.22 -17.08 19.84
CA LEU A 350 -3.94 -17.00 18.57
C LEU A 350 -5.29 -16.32 18.82
N CYS A 351 -5.53 -15.21 18.15
CA CYS A 351 -6.80 -14.51 18.18
C CYS A 351 -7.60 -14.81 16.90
N VAL A 352 -8.89 -15.04 17.07
CA VAL A 352 -9.82 -15.46 16.01
C VAL A 352 -10.99 -14.48 15.96
N ALA A 353 -11.09 -13.72 14.86
CA ALA A 353 -12.15 -12.73 14.68
C ALA A 353 -13.42 -13.31 14.07
N MET A 354 -14.55 -13.02 14.70
CA MET A 354 -15.89 -13.50 14.34
C MET A 354 -16.92 -12.38 14.51
N LYS A 355 -17.16 -11.59 13.47
CA LYS A 355 -18.03 -10.41 13.47
C LYS A 355 -17.60 -9.41 14.55
N ARG A 356 -18.32 -9.34 15.66
CA ARG A 356 -18.06 -8.44 16.79
C ARG A 356 -17.37 -9.14 17.97
N GLN A 357 -16.96 -10.40 17.79
CA GLN A 357 -16.33 -11.20 18.84
C GLN A 357 -14.91 -11.58 18.42
N VAL A 358 -13.99 -11.63 19.39
CA VAL A 358 -12.66 -12.20 19.21
C VAL A 358 -12.44 -13.27 20.25
N LEU A 359 -12.14 -14.49 19.80
CA LEU A 359 -11.79 -15.61 20.67
C LEU A 359 -10.25 -15.71 20.76
N CYS A 360 -9.73 -15.74 21.98
CA CYS A 360 -8.29 -15.82 22.24
C CYS A 360 -7.92 -17.21 22.78
N TYR A 361 -6.97 -17.84 22.10
CA TYR A 361 -6.46 -19.17 22.44
C TYR A 361 -4.99 -19.07 22.79
N GLU A 362 -4.60 -19.69 23.89
CA GLU A 362 -3.21 -19.98 24.20
C GLU A 362 -2.80 -21.23 23.42
N LEU A 363 -1.64 -21.23 22.80
CA LEU A 363 -1.12 -22.36 22.03
C LEU A 363 -0.03 -23.11 22.79
N PHE A 364 0.01 -24.42 22.60
CA PHE A 364 0.99 -25.32 23.23
C PHE A 364 1.62 -26.28 22.23
N GLN A 365 2.85 -26.69 22.51
CA GLN A 365 3.49 -27.80 21.80
C GLN A 365 3.00 -29.19 22.27
N SER A 366 2.22 -29.25 23.35
CA SER A 366 1.69 -30.48 23.95
C SER A 366 0.53 -31.08 23.15
N LYS A 367 0.06 -32.28 23.56
CA LYS A 367 -1.08 -32.96 22.90
C LYS A 367 -2.37 -32.14 22.87
N THR A 368 -2.60 -31.26 23.84
CA THR A 368 -3.82 -30.43 23.90
C THR A 368 -3.78 -29.23 22.95
N ARG A 369 -2.62 -28.86 22.40
CA ARG A 369 -2.33 -27.83 21.36
C ARG A 369 -2.84 -26.41 21.59
N HIS A 370 -3.97 -26.23 22.26
CA HIS A 370 -4.61 -24.96 22.48
C HIS A 370 -5.53 -24.98 23.71
N ARG A 371 -5.79 -23.81 24.28
CA ARG A 371 -6.82 -23.58 25.30
C ARG A 371 -7.45 -22.20 25.09
N LYS A 372 -8.78 -22.13 24.97
CA LYS A 372 -9.50 -20.86 24.99
C LYS A 372 -9.38 -20.25 26.39
N PHE A 373 -8.88 -19.03 26.49
CA PHE A 373 -8.71 -18.36 27.80
C PHE A 373 -9.43 -17.01 27.89
N LYS A 374 -9.79 -16.38 26.76
CA LYS A 374 -10.48 -15.09 26.75
C LYS A 374 -11.41 -14.97 25.56
N GLU A 375 -12.52 -14.28 25.77
CA GLU A 375 -13.47 -13.88 24.73
C GLU A 375 -13.71 -12.38 24.86
N ILE A 376 -13.53 -11.66 23.76
CA ILE A 376 -13.56 -10.20 23.71
C ILE A 376 -14.74 -9.77 22.85
N GLN A 377 -15.62 -8.94 23.42
CA GLN A 377 -16.71 -8.31 22.70
C GLN A 377 -16.27 -6.92 22.20
N VAL A 378 -16.27 -6.75 20.87
CA VAL A 378 -15.89 -5.52 20.18
C VAL A 378 -17.12 -4.66 19.89
N PRO A 379 -17.02 -3.31 19.94
CA PRO A 379 -18.17 -2.44 19.69
C PRO A 379 -18.80 -2.62 18.31
N TYR A 380 -17.98 -2.82 17.27
CA TYR A 380 -18.41 -2.99 15.88
C TYR A 380 -17.76 -4.23 15.26
N ASN A 381 -18.09 -4.51 14.00
CA ASN A 381 -17.46 -5.61 13.28
C ASN A 381 -15.94 -5.40 13.19
N VAL A 382 -15.19 -6.44 13.50
CA VAL A 382 -13.73 -6.46 13.37
C VAL A 382 -13.38 -6.32 11.89
N GLN A 383 -12.64 -5.26 11.55
CA GLN A 383 -12.15 -4.99 10.20
C GLN A 383 -10.68 -5.40 10.06
N TRP A 384 -9.91 -5.27 11.14
CA TRP A 384 -8.50 -5.61 11.19
C TRP A 384 -8.07 -5.97 12.63
N MET A 385 -7.05 -6.80 12.79
CA MET A 385 -6.45 -7.07 14.11
C MET A 385 -4.98 -7.48 14.02
N ALA A 386 -4.22 -7.18 15.06
CA ALA A 386 -2.86 -7.67 15.28
C ALA A 386 -2.52 -7.66 16.78
N ILE A 387 -1.44 -8.31 17.16
CA ILE A 387 -0.92 -8.28 18.54
C ILE A 387 0.31 -7.37 18.61
N PHE A 388 0.25 -6.36 19.48
CA PHE A 388 1.31 -5.38 19.74
C PHE A 388 1.64 -5.37 21.22
N SER A 389 2.92 -5.48 21.57
CA SER A 389 3.38 -5.42 22.96
C SER A 389 2.47 -6.20 23.94
N GLU A 390 2.16 -7.45 23.58
CA GLU A 390 1.29 -8.38 24.34
C GLU A 390 -0.20 -7.98 24.46
N GLN A 391 -0.65 -7.02 23.67
CA GLN A 391 -2.04 -6.56 23.60
C GLN A 391 -2.63 -6.82 22.23
N LEU A 392 -3.89 -7.23 22.18
CA LEU A 392 -4.62 -7.35 20.93
C LEU A 392 -5.12 -5.96 20.51
N CYS A 393 -4.64 -5.47 19.38
CA CYS A 393 -5.19 -4.29 18.73
C CYS A 393 -6.27 -4.73 17.74
N VAL A 394 -7.44 -4.08 17.81
CA VAL A 394 -8.60 -4.34 16.95
C VAL A 394 -9.03 -3.05 16.29
N GLY A 395 -9.00 -3.04 14.96
CA GLY A 395 -9.54 -1.98 14.11
C GLY A 395 -11.00 -2.27 13.75
N PHE A 396 -11.80 -1.22 13.79
CA PHE A 396 -13.20 -1.22 13.38
C PHE A 396 -13.57 0.15 12.79
N GLN A 397 -14.80 0.30 12.33
CA GLN A 397 -15.22 1.54 11.69
C GLN A 397 -15.02 2.75 12.64
N SER A 398 -14.25 3.72 12.18
CA SER A 398 -13.88 4.96 12.87
C SER A 398 -13.12 4.77 14.18
N GLY A 399 -12.45 3.64 14.41
CA GLY A 399 -11.66 3.51 15.62
C GLY A 399 -10.78 2.27 15.73
N PHE A 400 -9.91 2.32 16.74
CA PHE A 400 -9.05 1.21 17.14
C PHE A 400 -9.08 1.08 18.67
N LEU A 401 -9.14 -0.16 19.16
CA LEU A 401 -9.08 -0.49 20.59
C LEU A 401 -7.96 -1.49 20.83
N ARG A 402 -7.21 -1.30 21.91
CA ARG A 402 -6.27 -2.30 22.42
C ARG A 402 -6.86 -3.02 23.62
N TYR A 403 -6.79 -4.34 23.61
CA TYR A 403 -7.25 -5.20 24.68
C TYR A 403 -6.03 -5.88 25.33
N PRO A 404 -5.83 -5.74 26.65
CA PRO A 404 -4.81 -6.51 27.32
C PRO A 404 -5.15 -8.00 27.20
N LEU A 405 -4.21 -8.81 26.72
CA LEU A 405 -4.39 -10.27 26.67
C LEU A 405 -4.10 -10.89 28.04
N ASN A 406 -3.21 -10.27 28.82
CA ASN A 406 -2.89 -10.69 30.17
C ASN A 406 -3.75 -9.97 31.20
N GLY A 407 -4.42 -10.73 32.08
CA GLY A 407 -5.22 -10.20 33.18
C GLY A 407 -6.57 -9.58 32.78
N ASP A 408 -7.26 -9.05 33.80
CA ASP A 408 -8.51 -8.31 33.67
C ASP A 408 -8.21 -6.81 33.63
N GLY A 409 -8.33 -6.23 32.44
CA GLY A 409 -8.13 -4.81 32.21
C GLY A 409 -9.12 -4.28 31.18
N SER A 410 -9.56 -3.04 31.34
CA SER A 410 -10.43 -2.37 30.39
C SER A 410 -9.72 -2.13 29.06
N PRO A 411 -10.44 -2.17 27.92
CA PRO A 411 -9.86 -1.81 26.64
C PRO A 411 -9.39 -0.35 26.61
N TYR A 412 -8.33 -0.10 25.86
CA TYR A 412 -7.74 1.22 25.66
C TYR A 412 -8.11 1.79 24.28
N SER A 413 -8.78 2.94 24.24
CA SER A 413 -9.08 3.63 22.98
C SER A 413 -7.83 4.28 22.40
N MET A 414 -7.50 3.94 21.16
CA MET A 414 -6.38 4.60 20.45
C MET A 414 -6.79 5.93 19.83
N LEU A 415 -8.07 6.33 19.98
CA LEU A 415 -8.57 7.66 19.66
C LEU A 415 -9.22 8.26 20.90
N HIS A 416 -8.59 9.26 21.47
CA HIS A 416 -9.07 9.92 22.68
C HIS A 416 -10.22 10.90 22.33
N SER A 417 -11.37 10.77 23.00
CA SER A 417 -12.57 11.58 22.72
C SER A 417 -12.35 13.09 22.88
N ASN A 418 -11.49 13.50 23.82
CA ASN A 418 -11.17 14.91 24.06
C ASN A 418 -10.19 15.53 23.04
N ASP A 419 -9.62 14.77 22.11
CA ASP A 419 -8.75 15.33 21.07
C ASP A 419 -9.59 15.84 19.88
N HIS A 420 -9.94 17.13 19.93
CA HIS A 420 -10.72 17.76 18.86
C HIS A 420 -10.03 17.73 17.49
N THR A 421 -8.70 17.55 17.41
CA THR A 421 -7.97 17.47 16.14
C THR A 421 -8.22 16.17 15.38
N LEU A 422 -8.75 15.15 16.07
CA LEU A 422 -9.12 13.85 15.52
C LEU A 422 -10.64 13.66 15.41
N SER A 423 -11.42 14.64 15.86
CA SER A 423 -12.90 14.56 15.86
C SER A 423 -13.51 14.30 14.48
N PHE A 424 -12.85 14.68 13.39
CA PHE A 424 -13.32 14.43 12.03
C PHE A 424 -13.56 12.93 11.73
N ILE A 425 -12.83 12.03 12.40
CA ILE A 425 -12.95 10.57 12.25
C ILE A 425 -14.32 10.07 12.73
N ALA A 426 -14.86 10.69 13.77
CA ALA A 426 -16.18 10.36 14.28
C ALA A 426 -17.32 10.93 13.40
N HIS A 427 -17.07 12.05 12.71
CA HIS A 427 -18.05 12.71 11.85
C HIS A 427 -18.14 12.09 10.45
N GLN A 428 -17.05 11.49 9.97
CA GLN A 428 -16.98 10.80 8.69
C GLN A 428 -16.60 9.33 8.93
N PRO A 429 -17.55 8.38 8.80
CA PRO A 429 -17.26 6.96 8.95
C PRO A 429 -16.11 6.52 8.05
N MET A 430 -15.07 5.95 8.64
CA MET A 430 -13.89 5.46 7.91
C MET A 430 -13.55 4.06 8.36
N ASP A 431 -13.26 3.17 7.42
CA ASP A 431 -12.89 1.81 7.76
C ASP A 431 -11.43 1.73 8.21
N ALA A 432 -11.17 0.96 9.26
CA ALA A 432 -9.84 0.63 9.73
C ALA A 432 -9.22 -0.43 8.83
N ILE A 433 -8.04 -0.14 8.26
CA ILE A 433 -7.33 -1.06 7.36
C ILE A 433 -6.14 -1.70 8.05
N CYS A 434 -5.40 -0.95 8.85
CA CYS A 434 -4.19 -1.43 9.52
C CYS A 434 -3.81 -0.50 10.68
N ALA A 435 -3.10 -1.01 11.68
CA ALA A 435 -2.34 -0.19 12.61
C ALA A 435 -0.88 -0.67 12.66
N VAL A 436 0.02 0.22 13.05
CA VAL A 436 1.45 -0.06 13.19
C VAL A 436 1.92 0.48 14.55
N GLU A 437 2.58 -0.37 15.33
CA GLU A 437 3.33 0.05 16.51
C GLU A 437 4.72 0.55 16.07
N ILE A 438 4.91 1.87 16.09
CA ILE A 438 6.19 2.51 15.76
C ILE A 438 7.13 2.40 16.96
N SER A 439 6.59 2.64 18.15
CA SER A 439 7.24 2.43 19.43
C SER A 439 6.19 2.20 20.50
N SER A 440 6.60 1.87 21.73
CA SER A 440 5.68 1.77 22.88
C SER A 440 4.92 3.06 23.21
N LYS A 441 5.34 4.20 22.62
CA LYS A 441 4.74 5.52 22.84
C LYS A 441 3.99 6.07 21.64
N GLU A 442 4.12 5.46 20.46
CA GLU A 442 3.58 6.01 19.22
C GLU A 442 3.08 4.93 18.28
N TYR A 443 1.90 5.16 17.72
CA TYR A 443 1.20 4.27 16.82
C TYR A 443 0.78 5.04 15.57
N LEU A 444 0.81 4.36 14.43
CA LEU A 444 0.20 4.81 13.19
C LEU A 444 -1.11 4.03 12.99
N LEU A 445 -2.22 4.76 12.86
CA LEU A 445 -3.55 4.22 12.60
C LEU A 445 -3.93 4.52 11.14
N CYS A 446 -4.10 3.47 10.34
CA CYS A 446 -4.41 3.58 8.92
C CYS A 446 -5.89 3.32 8.68
N PHE A 447 -6.60 4.37 8.26
CA PHE A 447 -7.96 4.30 7.76
C PHE A 447 -7.96 4.26 6.24
N ASN A 448 -9.09 3.89 5.64
CA ASN A 448 -9.25 3.86 4.18
C ASN A 448 -9.10 5.23 3.47
N SER A 449 -9.09 6.33 4.21
CA SER A 449 -8.96 7.67 3.65
C SER A 449 -7.66 8.39 4.05
N ILE A 450 -7.04 7.99 5.16
CA ILE A 450 -5.89 8.69 5.75
C ILE A 450 -5.13 7.82 6.77
N GLY A 451 -3.84 8.09 6.99
CA GLY A 451 -3.05 7.55 8.10
C GLY A 451 -2.73 8.63 9.13
N ILE A 452 -2.96 8.35 10.41
CA ILE A 452 -2.76 9.29 11.51
C ILE A 452 -1.82 8.72 12.58
N TYR A 453 -1.05 9.59 13.22
CA TYR A 453 -0.14 9.20 14.28
C TYR A 453 -0.73 9.60 15.63
N THR A 454 -0.79 8.62 16.54
CA THR A 454 -1.30 8.80 17.89
C THR A 454 -0.27 8.35 18.92
N ASP A 455 -0.21 9.03 20.05
CA ASP A 455 0.58 8.59 21.18
C ASP A 455 -0.09 7.39 21.89
N CYS A 456 0.56 6.84 22.92
CA CYS A 456 -0.05 5.81 23.77
C CYS A 456 -1.31 6.29 24.52
N GLN A 457 -1.49 7.63 24.57
CA GLN A 457 -2.64 8.44 24.95
C GLN A 457 -3.90 8.28 24.08
N GLY A 458 -3.72 7.85 22.83
CA GLY A 458 -4.72 7.98 21.77
C GLY A 458 -4.92 9.43 21.29
N ARG A 459 -4.01 10.34 21.62
CA ARG A 459 -4.00 11.74 21.16
C ARG A 459 -3.06 11.87 19.98
N ARG A 460 -3.27 12.86 19.13
CA ARG A 460 -2.41 13.13 17.97
C ARG A 460 -0.96 13.34 18.42
N SER A 461 -0.03 12.52 17.91
CA SER A 461 1.41 12.67 18.18
C SER A 461 2.13 13.48 17.11
N ARG A 462 1.65 13.46 15.85
CA ARG A 462 2.24 14.21 14.72
C ARG A 462 1.20 15.07 14.01
N GLN A 463 1.64 16.26 13.55
CA GLN A 463 0.78 17.15 12.78
C GLN A 463 0.55 16.66 11.35
N GLN A 464 1.60 16.15 10.70
CA GLN A 464 1.50 15.58 9.36
C GLN A 464 0.77 14.23 9.40
N GLU A 465 -0.01 13.98 8.36
CA GLU A 465 -0.81 12.76 8.18
C GLU A 465 -0.24 12.02 6.96
N LEU A 466 -0.33 10.68 6.93
CA LEU A 466 -0.02 9.92 5.71
C LEU A 466 -1.21 9.99 4.77
N MET A 467 -0.93 10.38 3.53
CA MET A 467 -1.95 10.61 2.50
C MET A 467 -1.89 9.51 1.45
N TRP A 468 -3.03 8.90 1.18
CA TRP A 468 -3.14 7.88 0.14
C TRP A 468 -3.34 8.53 -1.23
N PRO A 469 -2.50 8.23 -2.24
CA PRO A 469 -2.68 8.77 -3.60
C PRO A 469 -3.97 8.28 -4.25
N ALA A 470 -4.36 7.05 -3.93
CA ALA A 470 -5.56 6.39 -4.42
C ALA A 470 -6.32 5.68 -3.28
N ASN A 471 -7.53 5.20 -3.57
CA ASN A 471 -8.32 4.44 -2.59
C ASN A 471 -7.61 3.11 -2.25
N PRO A 472 -7.21 2.89 -0.98
CA PRO A 472 -6.54 1.68 -0.58
C PRO A 472 -7.51 0.49 -0.49
N SER A 473 -7.08 -0.66 -1.01
CA SER A 473 -7.77 -1.94 -0.86
C SER A 473 -7.27 -2.73 0.36
N SER A 474 -6.00 -2.57 0.71
CA SER A 474 -5.35 -3.20 1.86
C SER A 474 -4.05 -2.49 2.20
N CYS A 475 -3.56 -2.71 3.42
CA CYS A 475 -2.24 -2.26 3.85
C CYS A 475 -1.49 -3.42 4.51
N CYS A 476 -0.20 -3.53 4.20
CA CYS A 476 0.70 -4.50 4.82
C CYS A 476 1.88 -3.76 5.44
N TYR A 477 2.30 -4.20 6.61
CA TYR A 477 3.45 -3.64 7.31
C TYR A 477 4.57 -4.67 7.37
N ASN A 478 5.74 -4.28 6.87
CA ASN A 478 6.98 -5.03 7.02
C ASN A 478 8.07 -4.01 7.38
N ALA A 479 8.49 -4.04 8.65
CA ALA A 479 9.18 -2.93 9.29
C ALA A 479 10.42 -2.45 8.52
N PRO A 480 10.64 -1.12 8.41
CA PRO A 480 9.79 -0.01 8.86
C PRO A 480 8.78 0.47 7.80
N TYR A 481 8.46 -0.34 6.79
CA TYR A 481 7.72 0.09 5.62
C TYR A 481 6.25 -0.33 5.65
N LEU A 482 5.38 0.61 5.29
CA LEU A 482 3.96 0.38 5.07
C LEU A 482 3.69 0.35 3.56
N SER A 483 3.22 -0.80 3.06
CA SER A 483 2.78 -0.99 1.68
C SER A 483 1.27 -0.79 1.59
N VAL A 484 0.84 0.19 0.82
CA VAL A 484 -0.57 0.56 0.60
C VAL A 484 -0.98 0.12 -0.80
N TYR A 485 -1.88 -0.86 -0.87
CA TYR A 485 -2.34 -1.44 -2.13
C TYR A 485 -3.54 -0.67 -2.67
N SER A 486 -3.52 -0.35 -3.96
CA SER A 486 -4.63 0.28 -4.68
C SER A 486 -4.90 -0.48 -5.99
N GLU A 487 -5.90 -0.05 -6.77
CA GLU A 487 -6.26 -0.71 -8.04
C GLU A 487 -5.09 -0.77 -9.04
N ASN A 488 -4.26 0.29 -9.10
CA ASN A 488 -3.25 0.44 -10.15
C ASN A 488 -1.79 0.44 -9.64
N ALA A 489 -1.59 0.45 -8.32
CA ALA A 489 -0.26 0.58 -7.75
C ALA A 489 -0.17 0.05 -6.30
N VAL A 490 1.05 -0.21 -5.86
CA VAL A 490 1.41 -0.33 -4.44
C VAL A 490 2.32 0.82 -4.06
N ASP A 491 1.88 1.66 -3.14
CA ASP A 491 2.63 2.81 -2.63
C ASP A 491 3.30 2.44 -1.30
N VAL A 492 4.61 2.62 -1.21
CA VAL A 492 5.41 2.27 -0.03
C VAL A 492 5.79 3.53 0.72
N PHE A 493 5.49 3.54 2.02
CA PHE A 493 5.79 4.63 2.93
C PHE A 493 6.75 4.15 4.02
N ASP A 494 7.72 4.98 4.39
CA ASP A 494 8.47 4.80 5.63
C ASP A 494 7.66 5.44 6.77
N VAL A 495 7.25 4.63 7.75
CA VAL A 495 6.39 5.08 8.85
C VAL A 495 7.12 6.02 9.83
N ASN A 496 8.45 5.98 9.85
CA ASN A 496 9.23 6.84 10.74
C ASN A 496 9.43 8.22 10.13
N SER A 497 9.84 8.30 8.87
CA SER A 497 10.07 9.56 8.17
C SER A 497 8.81 10.18 7.56
N MET A 498 7.73 9.39 7.45
CA MET A 498 6.45 9.78 6.82
C MET A 498 6.59 10.05 5.31
N GLU A 499 7.69 9.62 4.70
CA GLU A 499 7.98 9.84 3.29
C GLU A 499 7.38 8.73 2.43
N TRP A 500 6.83 9.14 1.29
CA TRP A 500 6.45 8.23 0.20
C TRP A 500 7.69 7.90 -0.63
N ILE A 501 8.22 6.69 -0.42
CA ILE A 501 9.55 6.31 -0.89
C ILE A 501 9.55 5.57 -2.22
N GLN A 502 8.47 4.84 -2.54
CA GLN A 502 8.38 4.03 -3.75
C GLN A 502 6.93 3.86 -4.20
N THR A 503 6.73 3.73 -5.51
CA THR A 503 5.48 3.24 -6.10
C THR A 503 5.78 2.12 -7.08
N LEU A 504 5.08 0.99 -6.91
CA LEU A 504 5.14 -0.14 -7.83
C LEU A 504 3.90 -0.08 -8.73
N PRO A 505 4.04 0.10 -10.07
CA PRO A 505 2.91 0.27 -11.00
C PRO A 505 2.26 -1.08 -11.36
N LEU A 506 1.80 -1.80 -10.33
CA LEU A 506 1.21 -3.13 -10.43
C LEU A 506 -0.32 -3.03 -10.36
N LYS A 507 -0.99 -3.30 -11.48
CA LYS A 507 -2.46 -3.27 -11.58
C LYS A 507 -3.07 -4.54 -11.00
N LYS A 508 -4.15 -4.40 -10.22
CA LYS A 508 -4.92 -5.51 -9.62
C LYS A 508 -4.05 -6.46 -8.80
N VAL A 509 -3.05 -5.91 -8.11
CA VAL A 509 -2.24 -6.68 -7.18
C VAL A 509 -2.90 -6.70 -5.82
N ARG A 510 -2.83 -7.84 -5.14
CA ARG A 510 -3.30 -7.98 -3.76
C ARG A 510 -2.33 -8.81 -2.93
N PRO A 511 -2.18 -8.52 -1.63
CA PRO A 511 -1.36 -9.33 -0.75
C PRO A 511 -1.99 -10.71 -0.49
N LEU A 512 -1.14 -11.68 -0.21
CA LEU A 512 -1.52 -13.05 0.16
C LEU A 512 -1.21 -13.39 1.63
N ASN A 513 -0.45 -12.53 2.31
CA ASN A 513 -0.14 -12.57 3.74
C ASN A 513 -0.18 -11.16 4.36
N SER A 514 -0.15 -11.09 5.69
CA SER A 514 -0.21 -9.85 6.48
C SER A 514 0.97 -8.90 6.22
N GLU A 515 2.15 -9.44 5.94
CA GLU A 515 3.39 -8.68 5.71
C GLU A 515 3.53 -8.19 4.26
N GLY A 516 2.74 -8.71 3.33
CA GLY A 516 2.78 -8.32 1.91
C GLY A 516 4.00 -8.86 1.14
N SER A 517 4.73 -9.85 1.68
CA SER A 517 5.90 -10.43 1.00
C SER A 517 5.50 -11.26 -0.22
N LEU A 518 4.35 -11.95 -0.17
CA LEU A 518 3.77 -12.67 -1.31
C LEU A 518 2.48 -12.00 -1.78
N ASN A 519 2.33 -11.86 -3.09
CA ASN A 519 1.26 -11.11 -3.73
C ASN A 519 0.72 -11.88 -4.95
N LEU A 520 -0.54 -11.65 -5.28
CA LEU A 520 -1.13 -12.15 -6.51
C LEU A 520 -1.38 -10.97 -7.47
N LEU A 521 -0.81 -11.06 -8.66
CA LEU A 521 -0.95 -10.05 -9.71
C LEU A 521 -1.97 -10.51 -10.76
N GLY A 522 -3.10 -9.79 -10.87
CA GLY A 522 -4.20 -10.12 -11.78
C GLY A 522 -4.11 -9.46 -13.16
N LEU A 523 -3.11 -9.83 -13.97
CA LEU A 523 -3.02 -9.45 -15.39
C LEU A 523 -3.72 -10.50 -16.28
N GLU A 524 -3.48 -10.49 -17.61
CA GLU A 524 -3.95 -11.55 -18.52
C GLU A 524 -3.48 -12.94 -18.04
N THR A 525 -2.22 -13.01 -17.61
CA THR A 525 -1.66 -14.15 -16.86
C THR A 525 -1.60 -13.78 -15.38
N ILE A 526 -2.20 -14.61 -14.52
CA ILE A 526 -2.11 -14.45 -13.07
C ILE A 526 -0.72 -14.91 -12.61
N ARG A 527 0.02 -14.03 -11.92
CA ARG A 527 1.37 -14.32 -11.45
C ARG A 527 1.46 -14.27 -9.93
N LEU A 528 2.25 -15.16 -9.35
CA LEU A 528 2.63 -15.10 -7.93
C LEU A 528 3.88 -14.23 -7.80
N ILE A 529 3.76 -13.11 -7.10
CA ILE A 529 4.81 -12.11 -7.00
C ILE A 529 5.39 -12.08 -5.58
N TYR A 530 6.71 -12.23 -5.48
CA TYR A 530 7.49 -12.01 -4.26
C TYR A 530 8.06 -10.59 -4.28
N PHE A 531 7.79 -9.82 -3.23
CA PHE A 531 8.39 -8.51 -3.02
C PHE A 531 9.74 -8.68 -2.31
N LYS A 532 10.81 -8.85 -3.09
CA LYS A 532 12.16 -8.93 -2.56
C LYS A 532 12.56 -7.58 -1.95
N ASN A 533 12.88 -7.57 -0.65
CA ASN A 533 13.40 -6.39 0.03
C ASN A 533 14.90 -6.20 -0.28
N LYS A 534 15.26 -5.10 -0.96
CA LYS A 534 16.66 -4.74 -1.29
C LYS A 534 17.50 -4.42 -0.05
N MET A 535 16.86 -4.07 1.05
CA MET A 535 17.51 -3.61 2.28
C MET A 535 17.68 -4.73 3.32
N ALA A 536 17.18 -5.93 3.04
CA ALA A 536 17.41 -7.10 3.90
C ALA A 536 18.82 -7.67 3.65
N GLU A 537 19.44 -8.25 4.69
CA GLU A 537 20.78 -8.88 4.61
C GLU A 537 20.81 -10.16 3.76
N GLY A 538 19.64 -10.68 3.36
CA GLY A 538 19.49 -11.83 2.47
C GLY A 538 18.06 -11.96 1.94
N ASP A 539 17.88 -12.85 0.96
CA ASP A 539 16.56 -13.12 0.39
C ASP A 539 15.77 -14.12 1.25
N GLU A 540 14.56 -13.77 1.65
CA GLU A 540 13.64 -14.67 2.38
C GLU A 540 13.23 -15.90 1.56
N LEU A 541 13.24 -15.76 0.23
CA LEU A 541 12.87 -16.80 -0.72
C LEU A 541 13.81 -16.77 -1.91
N VAL A 542 14.37 -17.93 -2.24
CA VAL A 542 15.09 -18.15 -3.50
C VAL A 542 14.08 -18.13 -4.64
N VAL A 543 14.29 -17.23 -5.59
CA VAL A 543 13.44 -17.14 -6.78
C VAL A 543 14.12 -17.91 -7.92
N PRO A 544 13.52 -18.99 -8.44
CA PRO A 544 14.06 -19.71 -9.59
C PRO A 544 14.00 -18.84 -10.85
N GLU A 545 14.83 -19.15 -11.85
CA GLU A 545 14.65 -18.58 -13.18
C GLU A 545 13.32 -19.06 -13.77
N THR A 546 12.41 -18.13 -13.97
CA THR A 546 11.09 -18.37 -14.54
C THR A 546 11.11 -17.99 -16.01
N SER A 547 10.49 -18.81 -16.87
CA SER A 547 10.33 -18.50 -18.29
C SER A 547 8.86 -18.39 -18.63
N ASP A 548 8.47 -17.23 -19.15
CA ASP A 548 7.22 -17.08 -19.88
C ASP A 548 7.27 -18.09 -21.05
N ASN A 549 6.31 -19.02 -21.09
CA ASN A 549 6.20 -20.17 -22.02
C ASN A 549 6.87 -21.49 -21.61
N SER A 550 7.27 -21.64 -20.34
CA SER A 550 7.57 -22.97 -19.81
C SER A 550 6.38 -23.91 -20.05
N ARG A 551 6.61 -25.06 -20.71
CA ARG A 551 5.58 -26.09 -20.93
C ARG A 551 5.52 -27.09 -19.77
N LYS A 552 5.95 -26.69 -18.57
CA LYS A 552 5.92 -27.57 -17.40
C LYS A 552 4.48 -28.01 -17.12
N GLN A 553 4.31 -29.29 -16.85
CA GLN A 553 3.04 -29.89 -16.48
C GLN A 553 3.10 -30.40 -15.05
N MET A 554 1.98 -30.26 -14.34
CA MET A 554 1.82 -30.80 -13.00
C MET A 554 1.47 -32.29 -13.10
N VAL A 555 2.41 -33.14 -12.72
CA VAL A 555 2.28 -34.61 -12.78
C VAL A 555 2.16 -35.17 -11.37
N ARG A 556 1.16 -36.01 -11.15
CA ARG A 556 0.97 -36.68 -9.85
C ARG A 556 2.00 -37.79 -9.68
N ASN A 557 2.58 -37.90 -8.49
CA ASN A 557 3.50 -38.99 -8.16
C ASN A 557 2.73 -40.31 -8.05
N ILE A 558 3.20 -41.35 -8.73
CA ILE A 558 2.60 -42.69 -8.77
C ILE A 558 2.62 -43.35 -7.39
N ASN A 559 3.70 -43.16 -6.62
CA ASN A 559 3.90 -43.79 -5.32
C ASN A 559 3.29 -42.99 -4.17
N ASN A 560 3.01 -41.69 -4.37
CA ASN A 560 2.41 -40.85 -3.33
C ASN A 560 1.37 -39.91 -3.92
N LYS A 561 0.09 -40.25 -3.69
CA LYS A 561 -1.09 -39.52 -4.15
C LYS A 561 -1.15 -38.05 -3.72
N ARG A 562 -0.37 -37.61 -2.71
CA ARG A 562 -0.30 -36.24 -2.21
C ARG A 562 0.87 -35.42 -2.76
N ARG A 563 1.81 -36.08 -3.45
CA ARG A 563 2.96 -35.41 -4.07
C ARG A 563 2.74 -35.24 -5.55
N PHE A 564 3.10 -34.08 -6.06
CA PHE A 564 3.09 -33.73 -7.46
C PHE A 564 4.48 -33.21 -7.82
N SER A 565 4.84 -33.30 -9.09
CA SER A 565 6.02 -32.65 -9.63
C SER A 565 5.62 -31.74 -10.78
N PHE A 566 6.31 -30.61 -10.92
CA PHE A 566 6.05 -29.64 -11.97
C PHE A 566 7.19 -29.67 -12.99
N ARG A 567 7.06 -30.49 -14.03
CA ARG A 567 8.18 -30.85 -14.90
C ARG A 567 7.84 -30.68 -16.36
N VAL A 568 8.86 -30.41 -17.17
CA VAL A 568 8.75 -30.39 -18.63
C VAL A 568 8.38 -31.82 -19.12
N PRO A 569 7.42 -31.95 -20.06
CA PRO A 569 7.06 -33.23 -20.67
C PRO A 569 8.27 -33.99 -21.21
N GLU A 570 8.21 -35.32 -21.14
CA GLU A 570 9.31 -36.20 -21.53
C GLU A 570 9.66 -36.10 -23.02
N GLU A 571 8.65 -35.91 -23.88
CA GLU A 571 8.80 -35.72 -25.33
C GLU A 571 9.67 -34.50 -25.67
N GLU A 572 9.57 -33.42 -24.88
CA GLU A 572 10.30 -32.18 -25.14
C GLU A 572 11.72 -32.22 -24.53
N ARG A 573 11.90 -32.95 -23.41
CA ARG A 573 13.22 -33.26 -22.87
C ARG A 573 14.09 -34.07 -23.83
N MET A 574 13.47 -34.92 -24.65
CA MET A 574 14.18 -35.67 -25.69
C MET A 574 14.56 -34.81 -26.91
N GLN A 575 13.84 -33.71 -27.18
CA GLN A 575 14.18 -32.77 -28.27
C GLN A 575 15.26 -31.74 -27.89
N GLN A 576 15.48 -31.53 -26.59
CA GLN A 576 16.51 -30.63 -26.06
C GLN A 576 17.86 -31.33 -25.76
N ARG A 577 17.94 -32.64 -25.98
CA ARG A 577 19.17 -33.45 -25.90
C ARG A 577 19.63 -33.77 -27.31
#